data_AF-X8JWM7-F1
#
_entry.id   AF-X8JWM7-F1
#
_cell.length_a   1.000
_cell.length_b   1.000
_cell.length_c   1.000
_cell.angle_alpha   90.00
_cell.angle_beta   90.00
_cell.angle_gamma   90.00
#
_symmetry.space_group_name_H-M   'P 1'
#
loop_
_entity.id
_entity.type
_entity.pdbx_description
1 polymer ?
#
loop_
_entity_poly.entity_id
_entity_poly.type
_entity_poly.pdbx_seq_one_letter_code
_entity_poly.pdbx_strand_id
1 'polypeptide(L)'
;MLRQLVFTAVLAFDVAAGFSSKYLRCQTVNPSPASPLSGCPKGTVYVSATDSRARYQSVQEAVSAIGNKPGNAYILVGQGRYFGLVNVTRQWPLTIIGEVVDSNSTNNAVEVWSNVAVKTGQDNAVTPALIVAPSWNASLIGSGPTGAPLQPLFGSPDFKAYNIDFNNRAANQSIGPALATDISYANASFYGCNFASWQDTWYTGRNGSTYVIGGTIYGQTDYLFGFGTAWFEKVTLANRACGGGITAWKGTNETDAPGNHYGVYVSNSRIMRNLAASILFSHGSASGRPWNDLATSVYINTTMDQSINLQGFTPWGGARPEILNTTFYAEYNSSGECGSLTSIYRRPAEHILGAVEVENFTVEKVFNGKPRWVDWSYKP
;
A
#
# COMPACT_ATOMS: atom_id res chain seq x y z
N MET A 1 36.10 17.03 41.55
CA MET A 1 36.06 17.01 40.07
C MET A 1 34.74 16.41 39.64
N LEU A 2 33.74 17.25 39.36
CA LEU A 2 32.40 16.83 38.95
C LEU A 2 32.30 17.07 37.44
N ARG A 3 32.37 16.01 36.62
CA ARG A 3 32.18 16.11 35.17
C ARG A 3 30.69 16.11 34.87
N GLN A 4 30.15 17.26 34.46
CA GLN A 4 28.84 17.36 33.84
C GLN A 4 28.88 16.64 32.47
N LEU A 5 28.05 15.60 32.32
CA LEU A 5 27.69 15.08 31.00
C LEU A 5 26.63 16.02 30.40
N VAL A 6 27.04 16.79 29.40
CA VAL A 6 26.12 17.52 28.53
C VAL A 6 25.55 16.50 27.54
N PHE A 7 24.30 16.10 27.75
CA PHE A 7 23.51 15.40 26.73
C PHE A 7 23.06 16.43 25.70
N THR A 8 23.76 16.51 24.57
CA THR A 8 23.28 17.24 23.39
C THR A 8 22.20 16.38 22.73
N ALA A 9 20.94 16.65 23.06
CA ALA A 9 19.82 16.14 22.30
C ALA A 9 19.85 16.81 20.92
N VAL A 10 20.32 16.09 19.90
CA VAL A 10 20.12 16.48 18.51
C VAL A 10 18.65 16.21 18.19
N LEU A 11 17.80 17.21 18.41
CA LEU A 11 16.48 17.26 17.81
C LEU A 11 16.70 17.42 16.30
N ALA A 12 16.66 16.31 15.57
CA ALA A 12 16.45 16.34 14.13
C ALA A 12 15.05 16.93 13.91
N PHE A 13 14.99 18.22 13.59
CA PHE A 13 13.79 18.80 13.04
C PHE A 13 13.62 18.21 11.64
N ASP A 14 12.77 17.20 11.52
CA ASP A 14 12.19 16.82 10.24
C ASP A 14 11.42 18.03 9.71
N VAL A 15 12.07 18.84 8.88
CA VAL A 15 11.37 19.81 8.05
C VAL A 15 10.52 18.98 7.11
N ALA A 16 9.21 18.91 7.38
CA ALA A 16 8.27 18.26 6.50
C ALA A 16 8.35 18.95 5.12
N ALA A 17 9.02 18.31 4.17
CA ALA A 17 9.03 18.76 2.79
C ALA A 17 7.62 18.51 2.22
N GLY A 18 7.05 19.50 1.53
CA GLY A 18 5.82 19.31 0.78
C GLY A 18 5.98 18.24 -0.30
N PHE A 19 4.87 17.74 -0.85
CA PHE A 19 4.89 16.67 -1.85
C PHE A 19 5.84 16.97 -3.03
N SER A 20 6.86 16.13 -3.24
CA SER A 20 7.79 16.28 -4.38
C SER A 20 7.32 15.44 -5.57
N SER A 21 6.32 15.94 -6.27
CA SER A 21 5.76 15.34 -7.48
C SER A 21 6.19 16.11 -8.72
N LYS A 22 6.58 15.43 -9.79
CA LYS A 22 6.76 16.07 -11.11
C LYS A 22 5.45 16.68 -11.65
N TYR A 23 4.31 16.33 -11.04
CA TYR A 23 3.00 16.87 -11.33
C TYR A 23 2.59 18.00 -10.38
N LEU A 24 3.45 18.49 -9.48
CA LEU A 24 3.06 19.48 -8.47
C LEU A 24 2.39 20.73 -9.09
N ARG A 25 2.89 21.21 -10.24
CA ARG A 25 2.26 22.33 -10.97
C ARG A 25 0.84 22.02 -11.46
N CYS A 26 0.57 20.77 -11.86
CA CYS A 26 -0.76 20.29 -12.24
C CYS A 26 -1.68 20.09 -11.03
N GLN A 27 -1.11 19.82 -9.85
CA GLN A 27 -1.85 19.51 -8.63
C GLN A 27 -2.27 20.75 -7.84
N THR A 28 -1.45 21.79 -7.84
CA THR A 28 -1.62 22.95 -6.97
C THR A 28 -2.80 23.83 -7.40
N VAL A 29 -3.73 24.09 -6.46
CA VAL A 29 -4.86 25.00 -6.68
C VAL A 29 -4.68 26.39 -6.09
N ASN A 30 -3.70 26.61 -5.20
CA ASN A 30 -3.43 27.91 -4.60
C ASN A 30 -1.99 28.37 -4.95
N PRO A 31 -1.81 29.52 -5.63
CA PRO A 31 -2.84 30.44 -6.12
C PRO A 31 -3.75 29.82 -7.18
N SER A 32 -5.00 30.30 -7.24
CA SER A 32 -6.02 29.82 -8.19
C SER A 32 -5.48 29.82 -9.62
N PRO A 33 -5.43 28.66 -10.30
CA PRO A 33 -4.89 28.59 -11.64
C PRO A 33 -5.89 29.16 -12.66
N ALA A 34 -5.37 29.76 -13.73
CA ALA A 34 -6.20 30.28 -14.83
C ALA A 34 -7.09 29.19 -15.47
N SER A 35 -6.61 27.94 -15.47
CA SER A 35 -7.35 26.74 -15.86
C SER A 35 -7.03 25.61 -14.88
N PRO A 36 -7.99 24.74 -14.50
CA PRO A 36 -7.71 23.58 -13.63
C PRO A 36 -6.60 22.68 -14.18
N LEU A 37 -6.42 22.63 -15.50
CA LEU A 37 -5.42 21.78 -16.16
C LEU A 37 -4.06 22.48 -16.36
N SER A 38 -3.83 23.62 -15.71
CA SER A 38 -2.57 24.37 -15.86
C SER A 38 -1.38 23.53 -15.38
N GLY A 39 -0.39 23.31 -16.23
CA GLY A 39 0.78 22.48 -15.89
C GLY A 39 0.53 20.97 -15.94
N CYS A 40 -0.68 20.52 -16.30
CA CYS A 40 -0.97 19.12 -16.51
C CYS A 40 -0.44 18.62 -17.86
N PRO A 41 -0.17 17.30 -17.98
CA PRO A 41 0.07 16.68 -19.28
C PRO A 41 -1.01 17.01 -20.30
N LYS A 42 -0.63 17.09 -21.58
CA LYS A 42 -1.57 17.37 -22.66
C LYS A 42 -2.62 16.25 -22.73
N GLY A 43 -3.89 16.64 -22.77
CA GLY A 43 -5.01 15.69 -22.86
C GLY A 43 -5.48 15.13 -21.53
N THR A 44 -5.01 15.67 -20.39
CA THR A 44 -5.53 15.32 -19.07
C THR A 44 -7.05 15.57 -18.98
N VAL A 45 -7.76 14.57 -18.47
CA VAL A 45 -9.19 14.67 -18.13
C VAL A 45 -9.33 15.26 -16.74
N TYR A 46 -10.14 16.32 -16.59
CA TYR A 46 -10.48 16.89 -15.30
C TYR A 46 -11.81 16.34 -14.77
N VAL A 47 -11.80 15.87 -13.52
CA VAL A 47 -12.98 15.44 -12.76
C VAL A 47 -13.06 16.24 -11.47
N SER A 48 -14.25 16.74 -11.15
CA SER A 48 -14.50 17.43 -9.90
C SER A 48 -15.96 17.26 -9.49
N ALA A 49 -16.20 16.97 -8.21
CA ALA A 49 -17.55 16.88 -7.68
C ALA A 49 -18.24 18.26 -7.57
N THR A 50 -17.46 19.35 -7.53
CA THR A 50 -17.96 20.69 -7.21
C THR A 50 -17.57 21.77 -8.22
N ASP A 51 -16.50 21.56 -9.00
CA ASP A 51 -16.07 22.54 -10.01
C ASP A 51 -16.85 22.38 -11.31
N SER A 52 -17.66 23.39 -11.63
CA SER A 52 -18.44 23.48 -12.88
C SER A 52 -17.62 23.37 -14.18
N ARG A 53 -16.30 23.56 -14.13
CA ARG A 53 -15.39 23.40 -15.27
C ARG A 53 -15.08 21.94 -15.57
N ALA A 54 -15.33 21.03 -14.63
CA ALA A 54 -15.13 19.60 -14.83
C ALA A 54 -16.26 18.99 -15.67
N ARG A 55 -15.89 18.08 -16.56
CA ARG A 55 -16.87 17.35 -17.41
C ARG A 55 -17.46 16.14 -16.70
N TYR A 56 -16.78 15.62 -15.69
CA TYR A 56 -17.16 14.43 -14.94
C TYR A 56 -17.23 14.77 -13.46
N GLN A 57 -18.17 14.15 -12.75
CA GLN A 57 -18.39 14.40 -11.32
C GLN A 57 -17.93 13.23 -10.45
N SER A 58 -17.68 12.05 -11.04
CA SER A 58 -17.04 10.93 -10.37
C SER A 58 -15.75 10.50 -11.06
N VAL A 59 -14.79 10.00 -10.28
CA VAL A 59 -13.51 9.49 -10.81
C VAL A 59 -13.75 8.32 -11.76
N GLN A 60 -14.76 7.47 -11.49
CA GLN A 60 -15.13 6.36 -12.36
C GLN A 60 -15.62 6.81 -13.74
N GLU A 61 -16.39 7.90 -13.83
CA GLU A 61 -16.80 8.46 -15.12
C GLU A 61 -15.60 8.90 -15.95
N ALA A 62 -14.61 9.55 -15.32
CA ALA A 62 -13.38 9.97 -15.99
C ALA A 62 -12.56 8.76 -16.50
N VAL A 63 -12.44 7.70 -15.68
CA VAL A 63 -11.81 6.43 -16.09
C VAL A 63 -12.56 5.81 -17.27
N SER A 64 -13.89 5.77 -17.20
CA SER A 64 -14.75 5.20 -18.25
C SER A 64 -14.63 5.99 -19.57
N ALA A 65 -14.53 7.31 -19.48
CA ALA A 65 -14.38 8.19 -20.63
C ALA A 65 -13.03 8.04 -21.37
N ILE A 66 -11.96 7.79 -20.63
CA ILE A 66 -10.65 7.45 -21.22
C ILE A 66 -10.72 6.09 -21.92
N GLY A 67 -11.43 5.13 -21.32
CA GLY A 67 -11.63 3.79 -21.86
C GLY A 67 -10.32 3.01 -22.02
N ASN A 68 -10.30 2.02 -22.93
CA ASN A 68 -9.15 1.14 -23.17
C ASN A 68 -8.34 1.48 -24.44
N LYS A 69 -8.27 2.76 -24.82
CA LYS A 69 -7.52 3.20 -26.02
C LYS A 69 -6.00 3.11 -25.81
N PRO A 70 -5.18 2.78 -26.82
CA PRO A 70 -3.72 2.78 -26.69
C PRO A 70 -3.11 4.11 -26.24
N GLY A 71 -1.97 4.04 -25.55
CA GLY A 71 -1.17 5.20 -25.14
C GLY A 71 -1.36 5.63 -23.68
N ASN A 72 -0.69 6.72 -23.29
CA ASN A 72 -0.77 7.25 -21.93
C ASN A 72 -2.06 8.04 -21.74
N ALA A 73 -2.68 7.90 -20.57
CA ALA A 73 -3.82 8.71 -20.16
C ALA A 73 -3.60 9.33 -18.79
N TYR A 74 -4.21 10.49 -18.56
CA TYR A 74 -4.04 11.29 -17.36
C TYR A 74 -5.41 11.77 -16.85
N ILE A 75 -5.65 11.66 -15.55
CA ILE A 75 -6.81 12.22 -14.86
C ILE A 75 -6.29 13.16 -13.78
N LEU A 76 -6.78 14.40 -13.75
CA LEU A 76 -6.67 15.29 -12.60
C LEU A 76 -7.98 15.21 -11.82
N VAL A 77 -7.89 14.87 -10.54
CA VAL A 77 -9.02 14.77 -9.61
C VAL A 77 -9.04 16.00 -8.73
N GLY A 78 -10.13 16.76 -8.83
CA GLY A 78 -10.35 17.96 -8.06
C GLY A 78 -10.50 17.69 -6.56
N GLN A 79 -10.18 18.67 -5.72
CA GLN A 79 -10.36 18.55 -4.27
C GLN A 79 -11.78 18.10 -3.91
N GLY A 80 -11.89 17.15 -2.98
CA GLY A 80 -13.19 16.63 -2.55
C GLY A 80 -13.17 15.15 -2.22
N ARG A 81 -14.38 14.63 -1.93
CA ARG A 81 -14.62 13.24 -1.52
C ARG A 81 -15.51 12.58 -2.55
N TYR A 82 -15.03 11.50 -3.14
CA TYR A 82 -15.68 10.76 -4.22
C TYR A 82 -16.12 9.40 -3.70
N PHE A 83 -17.43 9.17 -3.63
CA PHE A 83 -17.98 7.90 -3.19
C PHE A 83 -18.07 6.91 -4.36
N GLY A 84 -17.68 5.67 -4.12
CA GLY A 84 -17.84 4.54 -5.03
C GLY A 84 -16.51 3.92 -5.47
N LEU A 85 -16.64 2.84 -6.24
CA LEU A 85 -15.51 2.10 -6.80
C LEU A 85 -14.93 2.83 -8.02
N VAL A 86 -13.61 3.02 -8.01
CA VAL A 86 -12.82 3.33 -9.20
C VAL A 86 -12.24 2.02 -9.75
N ASN A 87 -12.87 1.48 -10.78
CA ASN A 87 -12.50 0.26 -11.48
C ASN A 87 -11.73 0.56 -12.77
N VAL A 88 -10.43 0.28 -12.77
CA VAL A 88 -9.51 0.49 -13.89
C VAL A 88 -9.24 -0.83 -14.59
N THR A 89 -9.96 -1.07 -15.70
CA THR A 89 -9.77 -2.25 -16.57
C THR A 89 -8.85 -2.02 -17.77
N ARG A 90 -8.24 -0.83 -17.81
CA ARG A 90 -7.38 -0.39 -18.90
C ARG A 90 -6.09 -1.22 -18.97
N GLN A 91 -5.69 -1.62 -20.19
CA GLN A 91 -4.47 -2.39 -20.50
C GLN A 91 -3.28 -1.49 -20.90
N TRP A 92 -3.45 -0.19 -20.74
CA TRP A 92 -2.51 0.85 -21.13
C TRP A 92 -2.26 1.79 -19.96
N PRO A 93 -1.13 2.52 -19.94
CA PRO A 93 -0.78 3.39 -18.83
C PRO A 93 -1.89 4.39 -18.46
N LEU A 94 -2.06 4.60 -17.15
CA LEU A 94 -2.97 5.58 -16.58
C LEU A 94 -2.31 6.23 -15.36
N THR A 95 -2.26 7.55 -15.35
CA THR A 95 -1.87 8.33 -14.17
C THR A 95 -3.06 9.12 -13.63
N ILE A 96 -3.41 8.88 -12.36
CA ILE A 96 -4.42 9.65 -11.62
C ILE A 96 -3.69 10.60 -10.67
N ILE A 97 -4.05 11.88 -10.71
CA ILE A 97 -3.36 12.96 -10.03
C ILE A 97 -4.38 13.65 -9.13
N GLY A 98 -4.17 13.65 -7.81
CA GLY A 98 -5.01 14.41 -6.87
C GLY A 98 -4.55 15.85 -6.76
N GLU A 99 -5.49 16.80 -6.80
CA GLU A 99 -5.20 18.20 -6.44
C GLU A 99 -4.68 18.30 -4.99
N VAL A 100 -3.78 19.24 -4.78
CA VAL A 100 -3.26 19.64 -3.47
C VAL A 100 -3.59 21.11 -3.24
N VAL A 101 -3.69 21.53 -1.98
CA VAL A 101 -4.07 22.92 -1.65
C VAL A 101 -3.01 23.89 -2.18
N ASP A 102 -1.76 23.64 -1.87
CA ASP A 102 -0.61 24.44 -2.28
C ASP A 102 0.65 23.57 -2.45
N SER A 103 1.75 24.18 -2.91
CA SER A 103 3.02 23.47 -3.13
C SER A 103 3.67 22.93 -1.86
N ASN A 104 3.26 23.39 -0.67
CA ASN A 104 3.82 23.00 0.62
C ASN A 104 2.91 22.00 1.35
N SER A 105 1.81 21.59 0.73
CA SER A 105 0.84 20.68 1.33
C SER A 105 1.49 19.34 1.67
N THR A 106 1.14 18.85 2.86
CA THR A 106 1.56 17.55 3.40
C THR A 106 0.38 16.59 3.58
N ASN A 107 -0.84 17.08 3.35
CA ASN A 107 -2.08 16.31 3.41
C ASN A 107 -2.72 16.27 2.03
N ASN A 108 -3.33 15.12 1.72
CA ASN A 108 -4.12 14.98 0.50
C ASN A 108 -5.44 15.74 0.64
N ALA A 109 -5.86 16.40 -0.44
CA ALA A 109 -7.16 17.10 -0.51
C ALA A 109 -8.22 16.29 -1.29
N VAL A 110 -7.83 15.13 -1.80
CA VAL A 110 -8.68 14.23 -2.58
C VAL A 110 -8.84 12.91 -1.86
N GLU A 111 -10.07 12.46 -1.76
CA GLU A 111 -10.41 11.16 -1.23
C GLU A 111 -11.34 10.40 -2.17
N VAL A 112 -11.01 9.15 -2.47
CA VAL A 112 -11.90 8.16 -3.07
C VAL A 112 -12.27 7.14 -1.99
N TRP A 113 -13.56 6.87 -1.79
CA TRP A 113 -13.98 5.98 -0.71
C TRP A 113 -15.16 5.07 -1.02
N SER A 114 -15.12 3.89 -0.39
CA SER A 114 -16.17 2.88 -0.35
C SER A 114 -16.69 2.72 1.09
N ASN A 115 -17.89 2.15 1.25
CA ASN A 115 -18.42 1.71 2.55
C ASN A 115 -18.95 0.27 2.49
N VAL A 116 -18.44 -0.51 1.54
CA VAL A 116 -18.86 -1.88 1.33
C VAL A 116 -17.98 -2.82 2.15
N ALA A 117 -18.61 -3.67 2.96
CA ALA A 117 -17.99 -4.84 3.59
C ALA A 117 -18.50 -6.11 2.90
N VAL A 118 -17.67 -7.16 2.94
CA VAL A 118 -18.02 -8.44 2.35
C VAL A 118 -19.23 -9.05 3.07
N LYS A 119 -20.16 -9.65 2.30
CA LYS A 119 -21.27 -10.45 2.83
C LYS A 119 -21.00 -11.93 2.58
N THR A 120 -21.67 -12.81 3.32
CA THR A 120 -21.57 -14.26 3.14
C THR A 120 -21.78 -14.66 1.68
N GLY A 121 -20.84 -15.42 1.13
CA GLY A 121 -20.86 -15.88 -0.27
C GLY A 121 -20.29 -14.90 -1.29
N GLN A 122 -19.86 -13.70 -0.88
CA GLN A 122 -19.17 -12.74 -1.75
C GLN A 122 -17.66 -12.91 -1.66
N ASP A 123 -16.97 -12.55 -2.75
CA ASP A 123 -15.52 -12.37 -2.78
C ASP A 123 -15.16 -10.98 -2.24
N ASN A 124 -14.02 -10.81 -1.57
CA ASN A 124 -13.65 -9.51 -0.99
C ASN A 124 -13.40 -8.44 -2.08
N ALA A 125 -13.20 -8.83 -3.34
CA ALA A 125 -13.09 -7.93 -4.49
C ALA A 125 -14.28 -6.97 -4.68
N VAL A 126 -15.42 -7.19 -4.01
CA VAL A 126 -16.59 -6.27 -4.07
C VAL A 126 -16.43 -5.01 -3.21
N THR A 127 -15.43 -4.99 -2.33
CA THR A 127 -15.27 -3.97 -1.29
C THR A 127 -14.35 -2.77 -1.61
N PRO A 128 -13.31 -2.86 -2.48
CA PRO A 128 -12.35 -1.78 -2.71
C PRO A 128 -12.96 -0.44 -3.12
N ALA A 129 -12.27 0.64 -2.76
CA ALA A 129 -12.45 1.95 -3.37
C ALA A 129 -11.72 2.07 -4.72
N LEU A 130 -10.62 1.32 -4.90
CA LEU A 130 -9.84 1.24 -6.13
C LEU A 130 -9.58 -0.21 -6.54
N ILE A 131 -9.89 -0.56 -7.78
CA ILE A 131 -9.45 -1.79 -8.44
C ILE A 131 -8.63 -1.43 -9.66
N VAL A 132 -7.44 -2.03 -9.80
CA VAL A 132 -6.64 -1.99 -11.04
C VAL A 132 -6.41 -3.43 -11.47
N ALA A 133 -7.27 -3.90 -12.37
CA ALA A 133 -7.24 -5.26 -12.89
C ALA A 133 -7.89 -5.31 -14.29
N PRO A 134 -7.42 -6.15 -15.22
CA PRO A 134 -7.92 -6.17 -16.61
C PRO A 134 -9.39 -6.62 -16.73
N SER A 135 -9.95 -7.25 -15.70
CA SER A 135 -11.34 -7.70 -15.65
C SER A 135 -11.77 -7.97 -14.21
N TRP A 136 -13.08 -8.11 -13.99
CA TRP A 136 -13.62 -8.54 -12.70
C TRP A 136 -13.09 -9.91 -12.25
N ASN A 137 -12.95 -10.87 -13.17
CA ASN A 137 -12.42 -12.18 -12.81
C ASN A 137 -10.95 -12.11 -12.37
N ALA A 138 -10.20 -11.11 -12.84
CA ALA A 138 -8.82 -10.87 -12.45
C ALA A 138 -8.68 -10.21 -11.08
N SER A 139 -9.69 -9.47 -10.62
CA SER A 139 -9.73 -8.92 -9.26
C SER A 139 -10.22 -9.92 -8.22
N LEU A 140 -10.79 -11.06 -8.61
CA LEU A 140 -11.24 -12.06 -7.63
C LEU A 140 -10.05 -12.56 -6.79
N ILE A 141 -10.22 -12.54 -5.47
CA ILE A 141 -9.21 -12.96 -4.52
C ILE A 141 -9.26 -14.49 -4.36
N GLY A 142 -10.48 -15.04 -4.34
CA GLY A 142 -10.76 -16.44 -4.09
C GLY A 142 -10.49 -16.86 -2.65
N SER A 143 -10.57 -18.18 -2.42
CA SER A 143 -10.44 -18.77 -1.10
C SER A 143 -9.30 -19.79 -1.03
N GLY A 144 -8.97 -20.24 0.18
CA GLY A 144 -7.94 -21.24 0.40
C GLY A 144 -6.52 -20.77 0.04
N PRO A 145 -5.53 -21.69 0.02
CA PRO A 145 -4.13 -21.34 -0.21
C PRO A 145 -3.80 -20.97 -1.66
N THR A 146 -4.67 -21.33 -2.63
CA THR A 146 -4.45 -21.08 -4.07
C THR A 146 -5.08 -19.78 -4.56
N GLY A 147 -6.14 -19.29 -3.91
CA GLY A 147 -6.90 -18.13 -4.39
C GLY A 147 -7.69 -18.41 -5.68
N ALA A 148 -8.11 -17.35 -6.37
CA ALA A 148 -8.89 -17.44 -7.60
C ALA A 148 -8.09 -18.04 -8.79
N PRO A 149 -8.77 -18.60 -9.81
CA PRO A 149 -8.13 -19.13 -11.01
C PRO A 149 -7.29 -18.09 -11.77
N LEU A 150 -6.23 -18.57 -12.44
CA LEU A 150 -5.39 -17.77 -13.32
C LEU A 150 -6.21 -17.12 -14.44
N GLN A 151 -5.91 -15.86 -14.73
CA GLN A 151 -6.53 -15.10 -15.81
C GLN A 151 -5.55 -14.87 -16.97
N PRO A 152 -6.04 -14.84 -18.23
CA PRO A 152 -5.18 -14.73 -19.41
C PRO A 152 -4.78 -13.29 -19.75
N LEU A 153 -5.48 -12.29 -19.20
CA LEU A 153 -5.25 -10.89 -19.51
C LEU A 153 -4.30 -10.24 -18.49
N PHE A 154 -3.52 -9.28 -18.96
CA PHE A 154 -2.78 -8.34 -18.14
C PHE A 154 -3.40 -6.94 -18.31
N GLY A 155 -3.58 -6.24 -17.19
CA GLY A 155 -4.12 -4.90 -17.11
C GLY A 155 -3.06 -3.84 -17.36
N SER A 156 -3.15 -2.71 -16.66
CA SER A 156 -2.24 -1.59 -16.88
C SER A 156 -0.80 -2.01 -16.54
N PRO A 157 0.16 -1.90 -17.47
CA PRO A 157 1.57 -2.15 -17.19
C PRO A 157 2.24 -0.98 -16.49
N ASP A 158 1.52 0.14 -16.30
CA ASP A 158 2.03 1.37 -15.70
C ASP A 158 0.86 2.24 -15.18
N PHE A 159 0.20 1.77 -14.12
CA PHE A 159 -0.74 2.60 -13.37
C PHE A 159 0.02 3.44 -12.33
N LYS A 160 -0.34 4.72 -12.19
CA LYS A 160 0.21 5.61 -11.17
C LYS A 160 -0.89 6.41 -10.47
N ALA A 161 -0.77 6.60 -9.16
CA ALA A 161 -1.61 7.54 -8.41
C ALA A 161 -0.77 8.44 -7.50
N TYR A 162 -1.10 9.74 -7.47
CA TYR A 162 -0.38 10.76 -6.70
C TYR A 162 -1.34 11.50 -5.78
N ASN A 163 -1.01 11.55 -4.49
CA ASN A 163 -1.65 12.42 -3.48
C ASN A 163 -3.18 12.26 -3.36
N ILE A 164 -3.64 11.01 -3.29
CA ILE A 164 -5.05 10.66 -3.10
C ILE A 164 -5.18 9.71 -1.91
N ASP A 165 -6.23 9.91 -1.11
CA ASP A 165 -6.64 8.98 -0.07
C ASP A 165 -7.63 7.95 -0.65
N PHE A 166 -7.33 6.66 -0.50
CA PHE A 166 -8.23 5.56 -0.87
C PHE A 166 -8.72 4.85 0.39
N ASN A 167 -10.01 4.99 0.71
CA ASN A 167 -10.53 4.57 2.01
C ASN A 167 -11.73 3.64 1.89
N ASN A 168 -11.80 2.62 2.73
CA ASN A 168 -13.01 1.88 3.00
C ASN A 168 -13.52 2.21 4.41
N ARG A 169 -14.78 2.65 4.46
CA ARG A 169 -15.47 3.19 5.62
C ARG A 169 -16.67 2.34 6.03
N ALA A 170 -16.68 1.05 5.67
CA ALA A 170 -17.79 0.17 5.98
C ALA A 170 -18.10 0.12 7.49
N ALA A 171 -17.09 0.31 8.34
CA ALA A 171 -17.26 0.43 9.78
C ALA A 171 -16.18 1.27 10.45
N ASN A 172 -16.46 1.68 11.69
CA ASN A 172 -15.52 2.32 12.61
C ASN A 172 -14.77 1.31 13.50
N GLN A 173 -14.88 0.01 13.19
CA GLN A 173 -14.16 -1.10 13.80
C GLN A 173 -14.07 -2.25 12.79
N SER A 174 -13.27 -3.26 13.10
CA SER A 174 -13.19 -4.46 12.25
C SER A 174 -14.48 -5.25 12.26
N ILE A 175 -15.02 -5.54 11.08
CA ILE A 175 -16.27 -6.29 10.86
C ILE A 175 -16.12 -7.41 9.83
N GLY A 176 -14.88 -7.79 9.52
CA GLY A 176 -14.54 -8.62 8.37
C GLY A 176 -13.86 -7.82 7.25
N PRO A 177 -13.47 -8.49 6.15
CA PRO A 177 -12.78 -7.88 5.02
C PRO A 177 -13.52 -6.69 4.40
N ALA A 178 -12.78 -5.60 4.22
CA ALA A 178 -13.25 -4.38 3.58
C ALA A 178 -12.06 -3.65 2.95
N LEU A 179 -11.69 -4.02 1.72
CA LEU A 179 -10.50 -3.49 1.06
C LEU A 179 -10.62 -2.00 0.78
N ALA A 180 -9.49 -1.29 0.84
CA ALA A 180 -9.34 0.03 0.23
C ALA A 180 -8.88 -0.09 -1.23
N THR A 181 -7.98 -1.03 -1.53
CA THR A 181 -7.41 -1.22 -2.87
C THR A 181 -7.17 -2.68 -3.23
N ASP A 182 -7.29 -2.99 -4.52
CA ASP A 182 -6.96 -4.27 -5.15
C ASP A 182 -6.22 -4.04 -6.46
N ILE A 183 -4.98 -4.52 -6.53
CA ILE A 183 -4.14 -4.47 -7.73
C ILE A 183 -3.80 -5.89 -8.16
N SER A 184 -4.36 -6.33 -9.29
CA SER A 184 -4.23 -7.71 -9.77
C SER A 184 -3.94 -7.73 -11.27
N TYR A 185 -2.99 -8.57 -11.70
CA TYR A 185 -2.52 -8.63 -13.10
C TYR A 185 -2.16 -7.25 -13.67
N ALA A 186 -1.53 -6.40 -12.88
CA ALA A 186 -1.18 -5.04 -13.26
C ALA A 186 0.07 -4.57 -12.52
N ASN A 187 0.75 -3.55 -13.06
CA ASN A 187 1.82 -2.86 -12.37
C ASN A 187 1.31 -1.49 -11.92
N ALA A 188 1.36 -1.22 -10.62
CA ALA A 188 0.82 0.01 -10.04
C ALA A 188 1.80 0.66 -9.07
N SER A 189 1.96 1.98 -9.16
CA SER A 189 2.76 2.74 -8.21
C SER A 189 2.03 3.93 -7.60
N PHE A 190 2.29 4.19 -6.33
CA PHE A 190 1.55 5.15 -5.51
C PHE A 190 2.51 6.09 -4.78
N TYR A 191 2.21 7.39 -4.82
CA TYR A 191 3.11 8.44 -4.34
C TYR A 191 2.36 9.37 -3.39
N GLY A 192 2.72 9.35 -2.11
CA GLY A 192 2.05 10.15 -1.08
C GLY A 192 0.55 9.85 -0.92
N CYS A 193 0.11 8.66 -1.34
CA CYS A 193 -1.28 8.22 -1.18
C CYS A 193 -1.48 7.60 0.20
N ASN A 194 -2.65 7.78 0.79
CA ASN A 194 -3.03 7.09 2.02
C ASN A 194 -4.07 6.00 1.71
N PHE A 195 -4.04 4.93 2.52
CA PHE A 195 -4.98 3.81 2.39
C PHE A 195 -5.54 3.48 3.76
N ALA A 196 -6.87 3.47 3.91
CA ALA A 196 -7.47 3.17 5.21
C ALA A 196 -8.61 2.17 5.14
N SER A 197 -8.51 1.14 5.97
CA SER A 197 -9.61 0.28 6.38
C SER A 197 -9.28 -0.36 7.74
N TRP A 198 -9.87 -1.51 8.05
CA TRP A 198 -9.64 -2.31 9.24
C TRP A 198 -9.04 -3.68 8.90
N GLN A 199 -9.83 -4.56 8.29
CA GLN A 199 -9.35 -5.85 7.84
C GLN A 199 -9.15 -5.81 6.32
N ASP A 200 -8.03 -6.37 5.87
CA ASP A 200 -7.71 -6.54 4.44
C ASP A 200 -7.60 -5.19 3.70
N THR A 201 -7.00 -4.14 4.29
CA THR A 201 -6.93 -2.78 3.68
C THR A 201 -6.32 -2.78 2.28
N TRP A 202 -5.16 -3.42 2.09
CA TRP A 202 -4.38 -3.41 0.87
C TRP A 202 -4.28 -4.81 0.28
N TYR A 203 -4.63 -4.96 -1.00
CA TYR A 203 -4.41 -6.20 -1.75
C TYR A 203 -3.50 -6.00 -2.97
N THR A 204 -2.38 -6.74 -3.02
CA THR A 204 -1.64 -6.99 -4.27
C THR A 204 -1.91 -8.41 -4.71
N GLY A 205 -2.78 -8.61 -5.68
CA GLY A 205 -3.20 -9.92 -6.15
C GLY A 205 -2.21 -10.59 -7.10
N ARG A 206 -2.66 -11.72 -7.65
CA ARG A 206 -1.83 -12.59 -8.50
C ARG A 206 -1.35 -11.83 -9.74
N ASN A 207 -0.09 -12.04 -10.13
CA ASN A 207 0.58 -11.30 -11.21
C ASN A 207 0.51 -9.76 -11.06
N GLY A 208 0.25 -9.25 -9.86
CA GLY A 208 0.35 -7.83 -9.54
C GLY A 208 1.75 -7.46 -9.09
N SER A 209 2.26 -6.31 -9.53
CA SER A 209 3.46 -5.69 -8.97
C SER A 209 3.12 -4.29 -8.47
N THR A 210 3.43 -4.00 -7.21
CA THR A 210 3.08 -2.72 -6.60
C THR A 210 4.24 -2.05 -5.90
N TYR A 211 4.37 -0.75 -6.08
CA TYR A 211 5.36 0.08 -5.39
C TYR A 211 4.69 1.29 -4.75
N VAL A 212 4.79 1.42 -3.43
CA VAL A 212 4.21 2.54 -2.67
C VAL A 212 5.33 3.32 -2.03
N ILE A 213 5.38 4.64 -2.23
CA ILE A 213 6.35 5.51 -1.57
C ILE A 213 5.68 6.70 -0.88
N GLY A 214 5.97 6.84 0.41
CA GLY A 214 5.35 7.86 1.25
C GLY A 214 3.87 7.57 1.53
N GLY A 215 3.30 8.34 2.46
CA GLY A 215 1.92 8.18 2.91
C GLY A 215 1.75 7.19 4.06
N THR A 216 0.49 6.93 4.40
CA THR A 216 0.09 6.11 5.55
C THR A 216 -0.91 5.03 5.15
N ILE A 217 -0.66 3.79 5.57
CA ILE A 217 -1.58 2.68 5.44
C ILE A 217 -2.12 2.35 6.82
N TYR A 218 -3.43 2.44 6.99
CA TYR A 218 -4.13 2.15 8.23
C TYR A 218 -4.84 0.81 8.17
N GLY A 219 -4.72 0.03 9.24
CA GLY A 219 -5.44 -1.23 9.35
C GLY A 219 -5.30 -1.88 10.71
N GLN A 220 -5.85 -3.09 10.83
CA GLN A 220 -5.94 -3.85 12.07
C GLN A 220 -5.61 -5.32 11.84
N THR A 221 -6.31 -6.01 10.95
CA THR A 221 -6.07 -7.43 10.65
C THR A 221 -5.67 -7.60 9.19
N ASP A 222 -4.52 -8.23 8.96
CA ASP A 222 -4.02 -8.63 7.64
C ASP A 222 -4.07 -7.49 6.62
N TYR A 223 -3.81 -6.27 7.09
CA TYR A 223 -4.13 -5.09 6.30
C TYR A 223 -3.15 -4.85 5.15
N LEU A 224 -2.02 -5.54 5.12
CA LEU A 224 -1.22 -5.78 3.94
C LEU A 224 -1.31 -7.28 3.58
N PHE A 225 -2.28 -7.65 2.76
CA PHE A 225 -2.41 -9.03 2.30
C PHE A 225 -2.26 -9.12 0.80
N GLY A 226 -1.94 -10.30 0.29
CA GLY A 226 -1.60 -10.39 -1.11
C GLY A 226 -1.10 -11.73 -1.57
N PHE A 227 -0.78 -11.72 -2.84
CA PHE A 227 -0.18 -12.82 -3.58
C PHE A 227 0.98 -12.30 -4.43
N GLY A 228 0.82 -11.17 -5.12
CA GLY A 228 1.84 -10.63 -6.03
C GLY A 228 3.11 -10.12 -5.33
N THR A 229 3.80 -9.17 -5.95
CA THR A 229 5.01 -8.56 -5.39
C THR A 229 4.73 -7.12 -4.99
N ALA A 230 4.91 -6.81 -3.70
CA ALA A 230 4.64 -5.48 -3.17
C ALA A 230 5.85 -4.89 -2.43
N TRP A 231 6.24 -3.67 -2.80
CA TRP A 231 7.27 -2.90 -2.12
C TRP A 231 6.67 -1.63 -1.51
N PHE A 232 6.89 -1.45 -0.21
CA PHE A 232 6.48 -0.27 0.55
C PHE A 232 7.73 0.47 1.05
N GLU A 233 7.94 1.68 0.56
CA GLU A 233 9.13 2.49 0.84
C GLU A 233 8.74 3.76 1.59
N LYS A 234 9.38 4.04 2.72
CA LYS A 234 9.13 5.29 3.48
C LYS A 234 7.66 5.52 3.82
N VAL A 235 6.93 4.44 4.11
CA VAL A 235 5.52 4.52 4.50
C VAL A 235 5.37 4.50 6.02
N THR A 236 4.22 4.98 6.48
CA THR A 236 3.75 4.72 7.85
C THR A 236 2.72 3.59 7.82
N LEU A 237 2.96 2.52 8.55
CA LEU A 237 1.97 1.47 8.82
C LEU A 237 1.32 1.75 10.18
N ALA A 238 0.06 2.18 10.16
CA ALA A 238 -0.64 2.71 11.33
C ALA A 238 -1.67 1.70 11.86
N ASN A 239 -1.31 1.03 12.96
CA ASN A 239 -2.12 -0.01 13.60
C ASN A 239 -3.32 0.61 14.34
N ARG A 240 -4.54 0.30 13.90
CA ARG A 240 -5.80 0.78 14.50
C ARG A 240 -6.21 0.02 15.76
N ALA A 241 -5.86 -1.26 15.88
CA ALA A 241 -6.01 -2.04 17.10
C ALA A 241 -5.08 -3.26 17.03
N CYS A 242 -5.06 -4.06 18.10
CA CYS A 242 -4.56 -5.43 18.04
C CYS A 242 -5.40 -6.24 17.03
N GLY A 243 -4.75 -7.06 16.21
CA GLY A 243 -5.41 -7.90 15.21
C GLY A 243 -4.59 -9.16 14.91
N GLY A 244 -4.87 -9.80 13.77
CA GLY A 244 -4.12 -10.97 13.29
C GLY A 244 -2.65 -10.67 13.04
N GLY A 245 -2.27 -10.31 11.82
CA GLY A 245 -0.95 -9.75 11.50
C GLY A 245 -1.04 -8.44 10.74
N ILE A 246 0.08 -7.71 10.62
CA ILE A 246 0.18 -6.62 9.64
C ILE A 246 0.17 -7.21 8.23
N THR A 247 1.06 -8.17 7.97
CA THR A 247 1.15 -8.85 6.68
C THR A 247 0.46 -10.22 6.67
N ALA A 248 -0.19 -10.56 5.56
CA ALA A 248 -0.69 -11.90 5.28
C ALA A 248 -0.52 -12.26 3.80
N TRP A 249 0.61 -12.88 3.46
CA TRP A 249 0.96 -13.14 2.07
C TRP A 249 0.76 -14.59 1.65
N LYS A 250 0.39 -14.80 0.39
CA LYS A 250 0.51 -16.08 -0.32
C LYS A 250 1.77 -16.07 -1.17
N GLY A 251 2.62 -17.06 -0.97
CA GLY A 251 3.67 -17.37 -1.94
C GLY A 251 3.22 -18.36 -2.99
N THR A 252 4.08 -18.59 -3.97
CA THR A 252 3.96 -19.64 -4.98
C THR A 252 5.33 -20.24 -5.22
N ASN A 253 5.37 -21.47 -5.73
CA ASN A 253 6.63 -22.08 -6.15
C ASN A 253 7.06 -21.53 -7.52
N GLU A 254 8.34 -21.68 -7.83
CA GLU A 254 8.96 -21.30 -9.11
C GLU A 254 8.41 -22.09 -10.32
N THR A 255 7.75 -23.24 -10.11
CA THR A 255 7.11 -23.97 -11.22
C THR A 255 5.84 -23.25 -11.70
N ASP A 256 5.06 -22.72 -10.76
CA ASP A 256 3.80 -22.02 -11.00
C ASP A 256 4.01 -20.54 -11.39
N ALA A 257 5.12 -19.93 -10.93
CA ALA A 257 5.55 -18.60 -11.36
C ALA A 257 7.10 -18.51 -11.42
N PRO A 258 7.71 -18.90 -12.54
CA PRO A 258 9.17 -18.87 -12.69
C PRO A 258 9.76 -17.47 -12.61
N GLY A 259 10.87 -17.33 -11.87
CA GLY A 259 11.65 -16.12 -11.68
C GLY A 259 10.96 -15.05 -10.86
N ASN A 260 9.87 -15.37 -10.16
CA ASN A 260 9.01 -14.37 -9.55
C ASN A 260 9.17 -14.31 -8.03
N HIS A 261 9.40 -13.10 -7.51
CA HIS A 261 9.61 -12.84 -6.10
C HIS A 261 8.32 -12.36 -5.43
N TYR A 262 7.28 -13.19 -5.46
CA TYR A 262 6.05 -12.90 -4.71
C TYR A 262 6.35 -12.75 -3.23
N GLY A 263 5.85 -11.68 -2.65
CA GLY A 263 6.15 -11.28 -1.29
C GLY A 263 5.80 -9.83 -1.04
N VAL A 264 5.87 -9.47 0.24
CA VAL A 264 5.75 -8.09 0.70
C VAL A 264 7.06 -7.64 1.33
N TYR A 265 7.55 -6.50 0.87
CA TYR A 265 8.82 -5.92 1.26
C TYR A 265 8.56 -4.51 1.80
N VAL A 266 8.85 -4.28 3.08
CA VAL A 266 8.65 -3.01 3.76
C VAL A 266 10.03 -2.44 4.10
N SER A 267 10.36 -1.29 3.53
CA SER A 267 11.71 -0.72 3.56
C SER A 267 11.70 0.74 4.01
N ASN A 268 12.68 1.11 4.85
CA ASN A 268 12.88 2.47 5.35
C ASN A 268 11.60 3.10 5.91
N SER A 269 10.77 2.30 6.57
CA SER A 269 9.40 2.63 6.94
C SER A 269 9.23 2.62 8.46
N ARG A 270 8.05 3.01 8.94
CA ARG A 270 7.72 2.93 10.37
C ARG A 270 6.40 2.23 10.61
N ILE A 271 6.33 1.51 11.71
CA ILE A 271 5.11 0.91 12.26
C ILE A 271 4.78 1.64 13.55
N MET A 272 3.54 2.11 13.67
CA MET A 272 3.10 2.83 14.85
C MET A 272 1.65 2.54 15.22
N ARG A 273 1.30 2.77 16.49
CA ARG A 273 -0.09 2.86 16.92
C ARG A 273 -0.78 4.06 16.29
N ASN A 274 -1.97 3.85 15.72
CA ASN A 274 -2.87 4.94 15.37
C ASN A 274 -3.55 5.49 16.63
N LEU A 275 -3.11 6.65 17.11
CA LEU A 275 -3.65 7.29 18.31
C LEU A 275 -5.10 7.74 18.17
N ALA A 276 -5.61 7.90 16.94
CA ALA A 276 -6.99 8.27 16.69
C ALA A 276 -7.98 7.09 16.83
N ALA A 277 -7.48 5.85 16.96
CA ALA A 277 -8.33 4.70 17.21
C ALA A 277 -8.69 4.63 18.71
N SER A 278 -9.98 4.53 19.01
CA SER A 278 -10.51 4.48 20.38
C SER A 278 -10.33 3.12 21.07
N ILE A 279 -9.68 2.16 20.41
CA ILE A 279 -9.57 0.77 20.88
C ILE A 279 -8.26 0.60 21.65
N LEU A 280 -8.37 0.08 22.88
CA LEU A 280 -7.22 -0.21 23.73
C LEU A 280 -6.36 -1.32 23.13
N PHE A 281 -5.05 -1.10 23.11
CA PHE A 281 -4.08 -2.14 22.77
C PHE A 281 -3.87 -3.04 23.99
N SER A 282 -4.47 -4.23 23.96
CA SER A 282 -4.30 -5.24 25.02
C SER A 282 -3.01 -6.04 24.88
N HIS A 283 -2.45 -6.10 23.66
CA HIS A 283 -1.17 -6.72 23.32
C HIS A 283 -0.61 -6.11 22.02
N GLY A 284 0.64 -6.40 21.66
CA GLY A 284 1.19 -5.98 20.37
C GLY A 284 0.62 -6.82 19.21
N SER A 285 0.46 -6.21 18.03
CA SER A 285 0.10 -6.90 16.78
C SER A 285 1.28 -7.71 16.24
N ALA A 286 1.04 -8.87 15.63
CA ALA A 286 2.10 -9.59 14.95
C ALA A 286 2.56 -8.85 13.68
N SER A 287 3.85 -8.93 13.34
CA SER A 287 4.41 -8.40 12.09
C SER A 287 3.76 -9.06 10.85
N GLY A 288 3.30 -10.30 10.99
CA GLY A 288 2.56 -10.98 9.94
C GLY A 288 2.20 -12.41 10.29
N ARG A 289 1.47 -13.04 9.39
CA ARG A 289 1.12 -14.47 9.47
C ARG A 289 0.98 -15.12 8.09
N PRO A 290 1.26 -16.42 7.94
CA PRO A 290 1.37 -17.04 6.63
C PRO A 290 -0.01 -17.40 6.09
N TRP A 291 -0.45 -16.74 5.02
CA TRP A 291 -1.71 -17.12 4.39
C TRP A 291 -1.58 -18.47 3.65
N ASN A 292 -0.37 -18.81 3.22
CA ASN A 292 0.06 -20.17 2.92
C ASN A 292 1.52 -20.40 3.35
N ASP A 293 2.00 -21.64 3.22
CA ASP A 293 3.31 -22.05 3.75
C ASP A 293 4.51 -21.49 2.97
N LEU A 294 4.28 -20.80 1.86
CA LEU A 294 5.29 -20.17 1.01
C LEU A 294 5.35 -18.64 1.20
N ALA A 295 4.70 -18.11 2.24
CA ALA A 295 4.60 -16.67 2.46
C ALA A 295 5.99 -16.02 2.59
N THR A 296 6.15 -14.86 1.97
CA THR A 296 7.37 -14.03 2.06
C THR A 296 7.00 -12.65 2.59
N SER A 297 7.56 -12.27 3.73
CA SER A 297 7.45 -10.92 4.30
C SER A 297 8.81 -10.46 4.82
N VAL A 298 9.28 -9.30 4.35
CA VAL A 298 10.60 -8.78 4.71
C VAL A 298 10.49 -7.34 5.20
N TYR A 299 11.02 -7.06 6.39
CA TYR A 299 11.14 -5.70 6.93
C TYR A 299 12.60 -5.25 6.92
N ILE A 300 12.89 -4.08 6.35
CA ILE A 300 14.23 -3.54 6.16
C ILE A 300 14.26 -2.11 6.70
N ASN A 301 15.20 -1.80 7.60
CA ASN A 301 15.35 -0.47 8.20
C ASN A 301 14.00 0.08 8.73
N THR A 302 13.26 -0.75 9.46
CA THR A 302 11.90 -0.42 9.89
C THR A 302 11.86 -0.06 11.37
N THR A 303 11.36 1.14 11.70
CA THR A 303 11.13 1.53 13.10
C THR A 303 9.82 0.93 13.59
N MET A 304 9.83 0.23 14.73
CA MET A 304 8.67 -0.45 15.31
C MET A 304 8.44 -0.01 16.76
N ASP A 305 7.28 0.56 17.03
CA ASP A 305 6.85 0.93 18.40
C ASP A 305 6.22 -0.24 19.17
N GLN A 306 5.76 0.04 20.40
CA GLN A 306 5.07 -0.91 21.29
C GLN A 306 3.76 -1.49 20.75
N SER A 307 3.27 -1.05 19.58
CA SER A 307 2.11 -1.68 18.93
C SER A 307 2.46 -3.00 18.25
N ILE A 308 3.73 -3.41 18.23
CA ILE A 308 4.21 -4.69 17.70
C ILE A 308 4.48 -5.70 18.81
N ASN A 309 4.11 -6.96 18.58
CA ASN A 309 4.47 -8.07 19.45
C ASN A 309 5.98 -8.33 19.36
N LEU A 310 6.65 -8.48 20.51
CA LEU A 310 8.08 -8.83 20.57
C LEU A 310 8.38 -10.18 19.91
N GLN A 311 7.42 -11.10 19.85
CA GLN A 311 7.56 -12.38 19.13
C GLN A 311 7.60 -12.25 17.60
N GLY A 312 7.29 -11.06 17.05
CA GLY A 312 7.36 -10.79 15.61
C GLY A 312 6.18 -11.35 14.83
N PHE A 313 6.47 -12.22 13.88
CA PHE A 313 5.48 -12.94 13.07
C PHE A 313 4.70 -13.94 13.93
N THR A 314 3.61 -14.52 13.44
CA THR A 314 2.80 -15.52 14.15
C THR A 314 2.33 -16.64 13.21
N PRO A 315 2.14 -17.89 13.67
CA PRO A 315 1.49 -18.91 12.86
C PRO A 315 0.08 -18.45 12.47
N TRP A 316 -0.45 -18.97 11.35
CA TRP A 316 -1.79 -18.59 10.87
C TRP A 316 -2.89 -18.79 11.93
N GLY A 317 -2.83 -19.93 12.62
CA GLY A 317 -3.76 -20.37 13.66
C GLY A 317 -4.19 -21.83 13.50
N GLY A 318 -4.66 -22.46 14.59
CA GLY A 318 -5.15 -23.85 14.61
C GLY A 318 -4.04 -24.91 14.49
N ALA A 319 -4.37 -26.08 13.93
CA ALA A 319 -3.46 -27.23 13.79
C ALA A 319 -2.47 -27.13 12.61
N ARG A 320 -2.31 -25.94 11.99
CA ARG A 320 -1.31 -25.75 10.93
C ARG A 320 0.03 -25.41 11.58
N PRO A 321 1.00 -26.33 11.58
CA PRO A 321 2.31 -26.05 12.12
C PRO A 321 2.98 -24.95 11.29
N GLU A 322 3.85 -24.17 11.93
CA GLU A 322 4.81 -23.34 11.23
C GLU A 322 5.75 -24.26 10.43
N ILE A 323 5.72 -24.16 9.09
CA ILE A 323 6.59 -24.98 8.25
C ILE A 323 7.94 -24.27 8.16
N LEU A 324 8.84 -24.69 9.05
CA LEU A 324 10.24 -24.25 9.06
C LEU A 324 10.85 -24.48 7.67
N ASN A 325 11.55 -23.46 7.16
CA ASN A 325 12.25 -23.45 5.86
C ASN A 325 11.38 -23.35 4.59
N THR A 326 10.06 -23.16 4.68
CA THR A 326 9.23 -22.82 3.49
C THR A 326 8.68 -21.41 3.53
N THR A 327 8.27 -20.94 4.71
CA THR A 327 7.86 -19.54 4.93
C THR A 327 9.12 -18.69 5.13
N PHE A 328 9.22 -17.55 4.45
CA PHE A 328 10.35 -16.65 4.53
C PHE A 328 9.96 -15.33 5.21
N TYR A 329 10.21 -15.27 6.52
CA TYR A 329 10.02 -14.07 7.32
C TYR A 329 11.34 -13.51 7.76
N ALA A 330 11.59 -12.24 7.44
CA ALA A 330 12.89 -11.66 7.65
C ALA A 330 12.83 -10.22 8.14
N GLU A 331 13.79 -9.86 9.00
CA GLU A 331 14.03 -8.50 9.45
C GLU A 331 15.50 -8.13 9.28
N TYR A 332 15.75 -6.90 8.84
CA TYR A 332 17.08 -6.28 8.79
C TYR A 332 17.04 -4.90 9.43
N ASN A 333 17.91 -4.67 10.42
CA ASN A 333 18.15 -3.35 11.01
C ASN A 333 16.87 -2.63 11.46
N SER A 334 15.93 -3.37 12.04
CA SER A 334 14.75 -2.79 12.69
C SER A 334 15.16 -1.98 13.92
N SER A 335 14.44 -0.90 14.21
CA SER A 335 14.73 0.00 15.34
C SER A 335 13.46 0.38 16.11
N GLY A 336 13.57 1.23 17.13
CA GLY A 336 12.45 1.58 18.02
C GLY A 336 12.28 0.57 19.17
N GLU A 337 11.29 0.80 20.04
CA GLU A 337 11.13 0.04 21.28
C GLU A 337 10.98 -1.47 21.06
N CYS A 338 10.25 -1.90 20.02
CA CYS A 338 10.10 -3.32 19.69
C CYS A 338 11.11 -3.77 18.63
N GLY A 339 11.47 -2.91 17.68
CA GLY A 339 12.39 -3.29 16.59
C GLY A 339 13.84 -3.48 17.05
N SER A 340 14.27 -2.77 18.11
CA SER A 340 15.62 -2.93 18.68
C SER A 340 15.81 -4.21 19.50
N LEU A 341 14.74 -4.98 19.73
CA LEU A 341 14.76 -6.21 20.52
C LEU A 341 14.60 -7.47 19.65
N THR A 342 14.73 -7.32 18.34
CA THR A 342 14.56 -8.39 17.34
C THR A 342 15.46 -9.60 17.62
N SER A 343 16.75 -9.39 17.84
CA SER A 343 17.70 -10.48 18.11
C SER A 343 17.50 -11.21 19.45
N ILE A 344 16.58 -10.74 20.30
CA ILE A 344 16.34 -11.28 21.64
C ILE A 344 15.04 -12.07 21.70
N TYR A 345 13.96 -11.54 21.12
CA TYR A 345 12.60 -12.09 21.33
C TYR A 345 11.92 -12.66 20.09
N ARG A 346 12.45 -12.46 18.87
CA ARG A 346 11.85 -13.06 17.68
C ARG A 346 11.84 -14.57 17.76
N ARG A 347 10.82 -15.18 17.15
CA ARG A 347 10.76 -16.63 17.06
C ARG A 347 11.93 -17.19 16.24
N PRO A 348 12.38 -18.42 16.53
CA PRO A 348 13.45 -19.08 15.77
C PRO A 348 13.17 -19.28 14.27
N ALA A 349 11.90 -19.24 13.87
CA ALA A 349 11.49 -19.36 12.46
C ALA A 349 11.72 -18.08 11.65
N GLU A 350 12.08 -16.97 12.30
CA GLU A 350 12.37 -15.70 11.65
C GLU A 350 13.87 -15.58 11.30
N HIS A 351 14.14 -14.98 10.15
CA HIS A 351 15.48 -14.69 9.66
C HIS A 351 15.89 -13.27 10.05
N ILE A 352 16.83 -13.15 10.99
CA ILE A 352 17.50 -11.87 11.24
C ILE A 352 18.66 -11.74 10.27
N LEU A 353 18.49 -10.90 9.25
CA LEU A 353 19.43 -10.80 8.14
C LEU A 353 20.70 -10.04 8.55
N GLY A 354 21.84 -10.45 8.00
CA GLY A 354 23.09 -9.69 8.00
C GLY A 354 23.18 -8.69 6.84
N ALA A 355 24.22 -7.85 6.88
CA ALA A 355 24.46 -6.81 5.87
C ALA A 355 24.65 -7.36 4.44
N VAL A 356 25.18 -8.58 4.29
CA VAL A 356 25.34 -9.23 2.97
C VAL A 356 24.03 -9.83 2.48
N GLU A 357 23.23 -10.41 3.37
CA GLU A 357 21.96 -11.05 3.00
C GLU A 357 20.92 -10.02 2.57
N VAL A 358 20.88 -8.86 3.23
CA VAL A 358 19.94 -7.79 2.87
C VAL A 358 20.20 -7.23 1.46
N GLU A 359 21.41 -7.36 0.92
CA GLU A 359 21.71 -6.94 -0.46
C GLU A 359 20.88 -7.72 -1.49
N ASN A 360 20.29 -8.87 -1.14
CA ASN A 360 19.37 -9.60 -2.00
C ASN A 360 17.96 -9.00 -2.07
N PHE A 361 17.64 -8.09 -1.15
CA PHE A 361 16.34 -7.45 -1.06
C PHE A 361 16.45 -5.97 -1.43
N THR A 362 16.65 -5.72 -2.73
CA THR A 362 16.52 -4.40 -3.34
C THR A 362 15.32 -4.38 -4.27
N VAL A 363 14.79 -3.19 -4.56
CA VAL A 363 13.74 -3.02 -5.59
C VAL A 363 14.16 -3.71 -6.89
N GLU A 364 15.38 -3.49 -7.36
CA GLU A 364 15.86 -4.06 -8.62
C GLU A 364 15.93 -5.58 -8.58
N LYS A 365 16.30 -6.20 -7.46
CA LYS A 365 16.32 -7.67 -7.37
C LYS A 365 14.89 -8.24 -7.26
N VAL A 366 14.06 -7.64 -6.42
CA VAL A 366 12.67 -8.07 -6.20
C VAL A 366 11.82 -7.95 -7.47
N PHE A 367 12.02 -6.92 -8.28
CA PHE A 367 11.26 -6.72 -9.52
C PHE A 367 12.01 -7.12 -10.80
N ASN A 368 13.11 -7.91 -10.68
CA ASN A 368 13.89 -8.41 -11.82
C ASN A 368 14.41 -7.33 -12.78
N GLY A 369 14.96 -6.27 -12.21
CA GLY A 369 15.49 -5.09 -12.87
C GLY A 369 14.83 -3.82 -12.34
N LYS A 370 15.28 -2.66 -12.81
CA LYS A 370 14.72 -1.37 -12.41
C LYS A 370 13.34 -1.16 -13.06
N PRO A 371 12.24 -1.13 -12.28
CA PRO A 371 10.90 -0.96 -12.83
C PRO A 371 10.74 0.36 -13.58
N ARG A 372 10.25 0.30 -14.83
CA ARG A 372 9.94 1.49 -15.65
C ARG A 372 8.61 2.15 -15.27
N TRP A 373 7.73 1.41 -14.62
CA TRP A 373 6.43 1.87 -14.13
C TRP A 373 6.52 2.59 -12.76
N VAL A 374 7.74 2.73 -12.21
CA VAL A 374 8.02 3.53 -11.01
C VAL A 374 8.63 4.87 -11.37
N ASP A 375 8.17 5.92 -10.71
CA ASP A 375 8.67 7.28 -10.79
C ASP A 375 9.77 7.52 -9.76
N TRP A 376 11.01 7.28 -10.18
CA TRP A 376 12.21 7.45 -9.37
C TRP A 376 12.52 8.90 -9.01
N SER A 377 11.80 9.88 -9.58
CA SER A 377 11.97 11.30 -9.25
C SER A 377 11.22 11.73 -8.00
N TYR A 378 10.21 10.96 -7.56
CA TYR A 378 9.41 11.31 -6.39
C TYR A 378 10.23 11.28 -5.10
N LYS A 379 10.07 12.31 -4.27
CA LYS A 379 10.66 12.39 -2.92
C LYS A 379 9.53 12.62 -1.89
N PRO A 380 9.27 11.66 -1.00
CA PRO A 380 8.25 11.79 0.02
C PRO A 380 8.64 12.77 1.13
#